data_AF-A0AAU4BWE2-F1
#
_entry.id   AF-A0AAU4BWE2-F1
#
_cell.length_a   1.000
_cell.length_b   1.000
_cell.length_c   1.000
_cell.angle_alpha   90.00
_cell.angle_beta   90.00
_cell.angle_gamma   90.00
#
_symmetry.space_group_name_H-M   'P 1'
#
loop_
_entity.id
_entity.type
_entity.pdbx_description
1 polymer ?
#
loop_
_entity_poly.entity_id
_entity_poly.type
_entity_poly.pdbx_seq_one_letter_code
_entity_poly.pdbx_strand_id
1 'polypeptide(L)'
;MLRRAGADQPITSQQLSVLGSLEHGPCRMTGLAAEHGVRMPTMTAQINRLERDGLVARGRDGADARVVTVRLTEAGRHRLAAGRERRIAFLAERFADLTDEERAAVAAALPALDKLLGAAETRAP
;
A
#
# COMPACT_ATOMS: atom_id res chain seq x y z
N MET A 1 29.95 -5.08 11.23
CA MET A 1 28.90 -5.93 10.65
C MET A 1 27.66 -5.09 10.37
N LEU A 2 27.59 -4.46 9.18
CA LEU A 2 26.42 -3.69 8.76
C LEU A 2 25.37 -4.65 8.20
N ARG A 3 24.28 -4.80 8.95
CA ARG A 3 23.12 -5.59 8.56
C ARG A 3 22.51 -4.93 7.32
N ARG A 4 22.64 -5.59 6.17
CA ARG A 4 21.93 -5.28 4.91
C ARG A 4 20.44 -5.63 5.09
N ALA A 5 19.77 -4.96 6.03
CA ALA A 5 18.37 -5.20 6.37
C ALA A 5 17.48 -4.34 5.44
N GLY A 6 16.60 -4.98 4.67
CA GLY A 6 15.47 -4.32 4.02
C GLY A 6 15.21 -4.73 2.57
N ALA A 7 16.26 -4.86 1.74
CA ALA A 7 16.09 -5.06 0.29
C ALA A 7 15.51 -6.45 -0.07
N ASP A 8 15.83 -7.49 0.70
CA ASP A 8 15.54 -8.90 0.37
C ASP A 8 14.34 -9.50 1.12
N GLN A 9 13.74 -8.79 2.07
CA GLN A 9 12.65 -9.36 2.86
C GLN A 9 11.33 -9.22 2.08
N PRO A 10 10.46 -10.23 1.94
CA PRO A 10 9.19 -10.06 1.23
C PRO A 10 8.34 -8.93 1.85
N ILE A 11 7.85 -7.99 1.02
CA ILE A 11 6.93 -6.95 1.50
C ILE A 11 5.62 -7.61 1.92
N THR A 12 5.15 -7.30 3.12
CA THR A 12 3.86 -7.80 3.60
C THR A 12 2.69 -7.09 2.88
N SER A 13 1.51 -7.72 2.84
CA SER A 13 0.31 -7.12 2.24
C SER A 13 -0.03 -5.76 2.87
N GLN A 14 0.12 -5.63 4.19
CA GLN A 14 -0.13 -4.37 4.89
C GLN A 14 0.88 -3.28 4.49
N GLN A 15 2.17 -3.62 4.40
CA GLN A 15 3.18 -2.65 3.94
C GLN A 15 2.93 -2.23 2.48
N LEU A 16 2.56 -3.19 1.62
CA LEU A 16 2.23 -2.89 0.23
C LEU A 16 1.01 -1.97 0.13
N SER A 17 0.00 -2.18 0.98
CA SER A 17 -1.17 -1.30 1.09
C SER A 17 -0.77 0.13 1.46
N VAL A 18 0.05 0.31 2.51
CA VAL A 18 0.52 1.64 2.95
C VAL A 18 1.35 2.33 1.86
N LEU A 19 2.22 1.60 1.14
CA LEU A 19 2.94 2.19 0.00
C LEU A 19 1.98 2.61 -1.12
N GLY A 20 0.91 1.83 -1.35
CA GLY A 20 -0.12 2.15 -2.35
C GLY A 20 -0.86 3.47 -2.04
N SER A 21 -1.16 3.76 -0.77
CA SER A 21 -1.78 5.03 -0.37
C SER A 21 -0.92 6.26 -0.70
N LEU A 22 0.40 6.08 -0.82
CA LEU A 22 1.37 7.15 -1.09
C LEU A 22 1.70 7.31 -2.59
N GLU A 23 1.07 6.53 -3.47
CA GLU A 23 1.35 6.51 -4.91
C GLU A 23 1.05 7.85 -5.59
N HIS A 24 0.01 8.54 -5.11
CA HIS A 24 -0.45 9.81 -5.68
C HIS A 24 0.16 11.05 -5.01
N GLY A 25 1.01 10.87 -3.98
CA GLY A 25 1.71 11.98 -3.34
C GLY A 25 1.92 11.81 -1.83
N PRO A 26 2.50 12.83 -1.17
CA PRO A 26 2.69 12.81 0.27
C PRO A 26 1.36 12.79 1.03
N CYS A 27 1.24 11.92 2.04
CA CYS A 27 0.06 11.86 2.91
C CYS A 27 0.40 12.25 4.34
N ARG A 28 -0.56 12.85 5.05
CA ARG A 28 -0.45 13.11 6.49
C ARG A 28 -0.49 11.79 7.27
N MET A 29 0.30 11.68 8.34
CA MET A 29 0.30 10.49 9.21
C MET A 29 -1.08 10.13 9.77
N THR A 30 -1.88 11.14 10.12
CA THR A 30 -3.25 10.97 10.62
C THR A 30 -4.21 10.47 9.55
N GLY A 31 -4.04 10.93 8.30
CA GLY A 31 -4.79 10.45 7.15
C GLY A 31 -4.51 8.97 6.88
N LEU A 32 -3.23 8.58 6.86
CA LEU A 32 -2.83 7.18 6.72
C LEU A 32 -3.39 6.30 7.83
N ALA A 33 -3.37 6.76 9.08
CA ALA A 33 -3.95 6.00 10.20
C ALA A 33 -5.46 5.77 10.02
N ALA A 34 -6.20 6.80 9.60
CA ALA A 34 -7.63 6.71 9.35
C ALA A 34 -7.96 5.78 8.16
N GLU A 35 -7.28 5.95 7.03
CA GLU A 35 -7.46 5.15 5.82
C GLU A 35 -7.22 3.65 6.09
N HIS A 36 -6.20 3.32 6.89
CA HIS A 36 -5.86 1.94 7.22
C HIS A 36 -6.60 1.40 8.45
N GLY A 37 -7.51 2.19 9.06
CA GLY A 37 -8.28 1.77 10.23
C GLY A 37 -7.43 1.43 11.47
N VAL A 38 -6.25 2.03 11.62
CA VAL A 38 -5.31 1.76 12.72
C VAL A 38 -5.07 2.98 13.60
N ARG A 39 -4.66 2.75 14.85
CA ARG A 39 -4.27 3.84 15.75
C ARG A 39 -2.91 4.43 15.38
N MET A 40 -2.70 5.69 15.73
CA MET A 40 -1.45 6.44 15.45
C MET A 40 -0.15 5.73 15.88
N PRO A 41 -0.05 5.07 17.05
CA PRO A 41 1.16 4.33 17.41
C PRO A 41 1.47 3.18 16.45
N THR A 42 0.43 2.48 15.98
CA THR A 42 0.55 1.40 15.00
C THR A 42 1.03 1.93 13.65
N MET A 43 0.41 3.02 13.16
CA MET A 43 0.84 3.65 11.91
C MET A 43 2.28 4.17 12.01
N THR A 44 2.64 4.79 13.14
CA THR A 44 4.02 5.26 13.39
C THR A 44 5.03 4.11 13.35
N ALA A 45 4.71 2.97 13.97
CA ALA A 45 5.56 1.79 13.93
C ALA A 45 5.70 1.21 12.51
N GLN A 46 4.63 1.24 11.70
CA GLN A 46 4.68 0.83 10.29
C GLN A 46 5.57 1.75 9.47
N ILE A 47 5.38 3.07 9.56
CA ILE A 47 6.20 4.07 8.85
C ILE A 47 7.65 4.01 9.29
N ASN A 48 7.94 3.84 10.59
CA ASN A 48 9.32 3.67 11.07
C ASN A 48 10.02 2.46 10.44
N ARG A 49 9.30 1.36 10.18
CA ARG A 49 9.87 0.20 9.47
C ARG A 49 10.17 0.55 8.02
N LEU A 50 9.20 1.10 7.30
CA LEU A 50 9.35 1.47 5.89
C LEU A 50 10.44 2.52 5.67
N GLU A 51 10.58 3.48 6.58
CA GLU A 51 11.61 4.52 6.54
C GLU A 51 13.00 3.94 6.81
N ARG A 52 13.14 3.02 7.78
CA ARG A 52 14.39 2.28 8.02
C ARG A 52 14.80 1.44 6.80
N ASP A 53 13.82 0.88 6.09
CA ASP A 53 14.04 0.12 4.85
C ASP A 53 14.27 1.04 3.62
N GLY A 54 14.25 2.37 3.80
CA GLY A 54 14.49 3.35 2.74
C GLY A 54 13.34 3.48 1.73
N LEU A 55 12.16 2.95 2.03
CA LEU A 55 11.01 2.91 1.13
C LEU A 55 10.14 4.17 1.20
N VAL A 56 10.16 4.87 2.34
CA VAL A 56 9.45 6.13 2.54
C VAL A 56 10.36 7.16 3.20
N ALA A 57 9.99 8.43 3.07
CA ALA A 57 10.62 9.53 3.78
C ALA A 57 9.57 10.41 4.44
N ARG A 58 9.82 10.83 5.68
CA ARG A 58 9.01 11.85 6.35
C ARG A 58 9.34 13.25 5.84
N GLY A 59 8.32 14.10 5.84
CA GLY A 59 8.41 15.52 5.51
C GLY A 59 7.53 16.35 6.44
N ARG A 60 7.42 17.63 6.10
CA ARG A 60 6.49 18.55 6.73
C ARG A 60 5.46 19.01 5.69
N ASP A 61 4.25 19.28 6.14
CA ASP A 61 3.22 19.87 5.30
C ASP A 61 3.59 21.32 4.94
N GLY A 62 3.35 21.73 3.69
CA GLY A 62 3.70 23.07 3.20
C GLY A 62 2.84 24.19 3.80
N ALA A 63 1.63 23.86 4.28
CA ALA A 63 0.72 24.83 4.90
C ALA A 63 0.87 24.87 6.43
N ASP A 64 1.26 23.76 7.07
CA ASP A 64 1.56 23.73 8.51
C ASP A 64 2.77 22.84 8.81
N ALA A 65 3.91 23.48 9.11
CA ALA A 65 5.18 22.80 9.39
C ALA A 65 5.16 21.89 10.64
N ARG A 66 4.11 21.94 11.46
CA ARG A 66 3.90 21.01 12.60
C ARG A 66 3.34 19.66 12.16
N VAL A 67 2.74 19.59 10.98
CA VAL A 67 2.13 18.37 10.45
C VAL A 67 3.19 17.52 9.77
N VAL A 68 3.29 16.26 10.19
CA VAL A 68 4.18 15.27 9.57
C VAL A 68 3.50 14.62 8.38
N THR A 69 4.17 14.67 7.24
CA THR A 69 3.79 13.96 6.02
C THR A 69 4.75 12.81 5.74
N VAL A 70 4.31 11.85 4.95
CA VAL A 70 5.11 10.72 4.47
C VAL A 70 4.96 10.63 2.97
N ARG A 71 6.04 10.34 2.25
CA ARG A 71 6.04 10.13 0.80
C ARG A 71 6.87 8.92 0.41
N LEU A 72 6.59 8.34 -0.76
CA LEU A 72 7.46 7.33 -1.36
C LEU A 72 8.83 7.91 -1.72
N THR A 73 9.87 7.11 -1.46
CA THR A 73 11.17 7.26 -2.13
C THR A 73 11.13 6.58 -3.50
N GLU A 74 12.20 6.72 -4.29
CA GLU A 74 12.34 5.94 -5.53
C GLU A 74 12.37 4.43 -5.25
N ALA A 75 13.12 4.01 -4.23
CA ALA A 75 13.14 2.62 -3.80
C ALA A 75 11.74 2.14 -3.38
N GLY A 76 10.95 2.98 -2.72
CA GLY A 76 9.56 2.70 -2.38
C GLY A 76 8.67 2.47 -3.59
N ARG A 77 8.79 3.29 -4.65
CA ARG A 77 8.06 3.13 -5.91
C ARG A 77 8.38 1.81 -6.60
N HIS A 78 9.67 1.51 -6.78
CA HIS A 78 10.08 0.22 -7.35
C HIS A 78 9.57 -0.96 -6.52
N ARG A 79 9.60 -0.83 -5.20
CA ARG A 79 9.12 -1.87 -4.29
C ARG A 79 7.62 -2.11 -4.38
N LEU A 80 6.84 -1.04 -4.51
CA LEU A 80 5.39 -1.09 -4.73
C LEU A 80 5.09 -1.80 -6.05
N ALA A 81 5.73 -1.40 -7.15
CA ALA A 81 5.57 -2.03 -8.46
C ALA A 81 5.87 -3.54 -8.43
N ALA A 82 7.06 -3.93 -7.92
CA ALA A 82 7.44 -5.33 -7.80
C ALA A 82 6.55 -6.13 -6.82
N GLY A 83 5.92 -5.46 -5.86
CA GLY A 83 4.90 -6.07 -4.99
C GLY A 83 3.59 -6.33 -5.71
N ARG A 84 3.12 -5.36 -6.51
CA ARG A 84 1.90 -5.50 -7.34
C ARG A 84 2.07 -6.59 -8.39
N GLU A 85 3.20 -6.63 -9.09
CA GLU A 85 3.51 -7.67 -10.08
C GLU A 85 3.44 -9.08 -9.48
N ARG A 86 4.09 -9.29 -8.32
CA ARG A 86 4.03 -10.59 -7.63
C ARG A 86 2.62 -10.97 -7.21
N ARG A 87 1.81 -10.01 -6.77
CA ARG A 87 0.41 -10.25 -6.40
C ARG A 87 -0.44 -10.62 -7.63
N ILE A 88 -0.22 -9.93 -8.76
CA ILE A 88 -0.91 -10.23 -10.02
C ILE A 88 -0.51 -11.62 -10.52
N ALA A 89 0.78 -11.94 -10.54
CA ALA A 89 1.27 -13.26 -10.96
C ALA A 89 0.67 -14.38 -10.11
N PHE A 90 0.69 -14.23 -8.77
CA PHE A 90 0.07 -15.19 -7.86
C PHE A 90 -1.42 -15.40 -8.14
N LEU A 91 -2.17 -14.34 -8.41
CA LEU A 91 -3.59 -14.46 -8.75
C LEU A 91 -3.79 -15.08 -10.13
N ALA A 92 -3.00 -14.67 -11.13
CA ALA A 92 -3.08 -15.20 -12.49
C ALA A 92 -2.88 -16.72 -12.52
N GLU A 93 -1.92 -17.24 -11.76
CA GLU A 93 -1.71 -18.69 -11.60
C GLU A 93 -2.97 -19.40 -11.07
N ARG A 94 -3.69 -18.80 -10.10
CA ARG A 94 -4.93 -19.40 -9.57
C ARG A 94 -6.12 -19.27 -10.51
N PHE A 95 -6.17 -18.20 -11.29
CA PHE A 95 -7.19 -18.02 -12.31
C PHE A 95 -6.98 -18.93 -13.51
N ALA A 96 -5.76 -19.42 -13.75
CA ALA A 96 -5.46 -20.35 -14.83
C ALA A 96 -6.19 -21.70 -14.66
N ASP A 97 -6.40 -22.14 -13.41
CA ASP A 97 -7.08 -23.40 -13.08
C ASP A 97 -8.60 -23.34 -13.23
N LEU A 98 -9.18 -22.14 -13.36
CA LEU A 98 -10.62 -21.95 -13.49
C LEU A 98 -11.11 -22.29 -14.91
N THR A 99 -12.36 -22.70 -15.02
CA THR A 99 -13.10 -22.73 -16.28
C THR A 99 -13.52 -21.31 -16.70
N ASP A 100 -13.95 -21.15 -17.94
CA ASP A 100 -14.46 -19.85 -18.43
C ASP A 100 -15.72 -19.41 -17.68
N GLU A 101 -16.58 -20.37 -17.31
CA GLU A 101 -17.79 -20.11 -16.52
C GLU A 101 -17.46 -19.64 -15.10
N GLU A 102 -16.49 -20.27 -14.44
CA GLU A 102 -16.02 -19.84 -13.11
C GLU A 102 -15.34 -18.47 -13.17
N ARG A 103 -14.51 -18.21 -14.20
CA ARG A 103 -13.92 -16.88 -14.41
C ARG A 103 -14.99 -15.80 -14.60
N ALA A 104 -16.03 -16.09 -15.38
CA ALA A 104 -17.15 -15.17 -15.57
C ALA A 104 -17.92 -14.94 -14.26
N ALA A 105 -18.15 -15.98 -13.46
CA ALA A 105 -18.80 -15.85 -12.15
C ALA A 105 -18.00 -14.99 -11.17
N VAL A 106 -16.67 -15.19 -11.11
CA VAL A 106 -15.78 -14.36 -10.28
C VAL A 106 -15.83 -12.90 -10.74
N ALA A 107 -15.72 -12.65 -12.05
CA ALA A 107 -15.79 -11.30 -12.61
C ALA A 107 -17.13 -10.61 -12.30
N ALA A 108 -18.25 -11.34 -12.41
CA ALA A 108 -19.58 -10.84 -12.09
C ALA A 108 -19.76 -10.49 -10.60
N ALA A 109 -19.01 -11.13 -9.70
CA ALA A 109 -19.05 -10.86 -8.26
C ALA A 109 -18.23 -9.61 -7.85
N LEU A 110 -17.23 -9.20 -8.64
CA LEU A 110 -16.31 -8.10 -8.29
C LEU A 110 -17.03 -6.79 -7.93
N PRO A 111 -18.03 -6.29 -8.69
CA PRO A 111 -18.71 -5.04 -8.34
C PRO A 111 -19.44 -5.08 -6.98
N ALA A 112 -19.97 -6.25 -6.60
CA ALA A 112 -20.62 -6.42 -5.30
C ALA A 112 -19.58 -6.44 -4.15
N LEU A 113 -18.42 -7.06 -4.39
CA LEU A 113 -17.30 -7.05 -3.43
C LEU A 113 -16.76 -5.62 -3.24
N ASP A 114 -16.60 -4.84 -4.31
CA ASP A 114 -16.16 -3.44 -4.23
C ASP A 114 -17.12 -2.59 -3.40
N LYS A 115 -18.43 -2.79 -3.60
CA LYS A 115 -19.48 -2.13 -2.80
C LYS A 115 -19.39 -2.51 -1.32
N LEU A 116 -19.16 -3.79 -1.02
CA LEU A 116 -19.05 -4.28 0.35
C LEU A 116 -17.80 -3.74 1.06
N LEU A 117 -16.70 -3.61 0.33
CA LEU A 117 -15.42 -3.09 0.85
C LEU A 117 -15.38 -1.56 0.93
N GLY A 118 -16.44 -0.87 0.52
CA GLY A 118 -16.51 0.58 0.62
C GLY A 118 -15.58 1.31 -0.34
N ALA A 119 -15.23 0.72 -1.50
CA ALA A 119 -14.44 1.37 -2.55
C ALA A 119 -15.23 2.47 -3.30
N ALA A 120 -16.09 3.20 -2.58
CA ALA A 120 -16.78 4.39 -3.03
C ALA A 120 -16.25 5.58 -2.22
N GLU A 121 -15.00 5.95 -2.47
CA GLU A 121 -14.49 7.32 -2.40
C GLU A 121 -13.02 7.31 -2.87
N THR A 122 -12.83 7.17 -4.19
CA THR A 122 -11.67 7.80 -4.83
C THR A 122 -11.81 9.30 -4.60
N ARG A 123 -11.21 9.80 -3.52
CA ARG A 123 -11.22 11.21 -3.18
C ARG A 123 -9.85 11.79 -3.45
N ALA A 124 -9.74 12.45 -4.59
CA ALA A 124 -8.95 13.67 -4.80
C ALA A 124 -9.50 14.40 -6.04
N PRO A 125 -9.44 15.74 -6.11
CA PRO A 125 -8.82 16.69 -5.19
C PRO A 125 -9.79 17.31 -4.16
#